data_AF-A0A956MD00-F1
#
_entry.id   AF-A0A956MD00-F1
#
_cell.length_a   1.000
_cell.length_b   1.000
_cell.length_c   1.000
_cell.angle_alpha   90.00
_cell.angle_beta   90.00
_cell.angle_gamma   90.00
#
_symmetry.space_group_name_H-M   'P 1'
#
loop_
_entity.id
_entity.type
_entity.pdbx_description
1 polymer ?
#
loop_
_entity_poly.entity_id
_entity_poly.type
_entity_poly.pdbx_seq_one_letter_code
_entity_poly.pdbx_strand_id
1 'polypeptide(L)'
;MFWLKFIAKFFKALRAGDTPGQVAAGFLFGFLIGLMPVTTLQGIFFWLLLLFLNVNLAAGFVGIIATSLIAWVLDPLFHSLGFFLLVQIPFLRGIWEALYNMPFAPLTKFYNTVVMGSFVSALILATPVYLAMKKFVVTYREKLEPRVQKWKVVQAMKGSALFKWVDKVQRIGDL
;
A
#
# COMPACT_ATOMS: atom_id res chain seq x y z
N MET A 1 9.39 -20.93 -5.39
CA MET A 1 8.64 -20.33 -4.25
C MET A 1 7.90 -19.08 -4.73
N PHE A 2 6.60 -18.99 -4.44
CA PHE A 2 5.71 -17.87 -4.83
C PHE A 2 6.19 -16.51 -4.30
N TRP A 3 6.64 -16.45 -3.04
CA TRP A 3 7.13 -15.23 -2.39
C TRP A 3 8.34 -14.59 -3.07
N LEU A 4 9.28 -15.39 -3.59
CA LEU A 4 10.45 -14.86 -4.32
C LEU A 4 10.03 -14.17 -5.62
N LYS A 5 9.00 -14.69 -6.31
CA LYS A 5 8.47 -14.06 -7.53
C LYS A 5 7.86 -12.69 -7.23
N PHE A 6 7.19 -12.57 -6.09
CA PHE A 6 6.58 -11.31 -5.65
C PHE A 6 7.64 -10.22 -5.38
N ILE A 7 8.63 -10.56 -4.55
CA ILE A 7 9.76 -9.68 -4.24
C ILE A 7 10.50 -9.29 -5.52
N ALA A 8 10.78 -10.26 -6.41
CA ALA A 8 11.40 -10.00 -7.69
C ALA A 8 10.55 -9.06 -8.57
N LYS A 9 9.22 -9.21 -8.59
CA LYS A 9 8.31 -8.34 -9.35
C LYS A 9 8.31 -6.91 -8.80
N PHE A 10 8.36 -6.73 -7.48
CA PHE A 10 8.51 -5.42 -6.86
C PHE A 10 9.84 -4.75 -7.25
N PHE A 11 10.97 -5.46 -7.09
CA PHE A 11 12.28 -4.93 -7.48
C PHE A 11 12.41 -4.70 -9.00
N LYS A 12 11.78 -5.54 -9.83
CA LYS A 12 11.66 -5.33 -11.29
C LYS A 12 10.92 -4.02 -11.55
N ALA A 13 9.78 -3.80 -10.92
CA ALA A 13 9.01 -2.58 -11.06
C ALA A 13 9.76 -1.33 -10.58
N LEU A 14 10.67 -1.43 -9.61
CA LEU A 14 11.53 -0.31 -9.24
C LEU A 14 12.56 0.03 -10.33
N ARG A 15 13.10 -0.96 -11.03
CA ARG A 15 14.13 -0.81 -12.08
C ARG A 15 13.54 -0.44 -13.45
N ALA A 16 12.68 -1.29 -13.99
CA ALA A 16 12.01 -1.09 -15.28
C ALA A 16 10.82 -2.06 -15.43
N GLY A 17 9.70 -1.56 -15.96
CA GLY A 17 8.46 -2.31 -16.15
C GLY A 17 7.25 -1.39 -16.12
N ASP A 18 6.79 -1.04 -14.91
CA ASP A 18 5.62 -0.17 -14.74
C ASP A 18 6.03 1.31 -14.66
N THR A 19 5.08 2.23 -14.86
CA THR A 19 5.37 3.66 -14.68
C THR A 19 5.56 4.01 -13.18
N PRO A 20 6.34 5.05 -12.82
CA PRO A 20 6.46 5.48 -11.43
C PRO A 20 5.10 5.80 -10.78
N GLY A 21 4.15 6.29 -11.57
CA GLY A 21 2.78 6.55 -11.12
C GLY A 21 2.01 5.28 -10.76
N GLN A 22 2.14 4.20 -11.54
CA GLN A 22 1.51 2.90 -11.23
C GLN A 22 2.10 2.23 -10.00
N VAL A 23 3.42 2.34 -9.80
CA VAL A 23 4.09 1.84 -8.59
C VAL A 23 3.64 2.63 -7.37
N ALA A 24 3.59 3.96 -7.47
CA ALA A 24 3.12 4.82 -6.40
C ALA A 24 1.64 4.61 -6.07
N ALA A 25 0.77 4.46 -7.07
CA ALA A 25 -0.65 4.18 -6.88
C ALA A 25 -0.86 2.80 -6.21
N GLY A 26 -0.12 1.77 -6.67
CA GLY A 26 -0.15 0.45 -6.04
C GLY A 26 0.21 0.56 -4.55
N PHE A 27 1.35 1.18 -4.24
CA PHE A 27 1.77 1.40 -2.86
C PHE A 27 0.74 2.22 -2.05
N LEU A 28 0.15 3.26 -2.63
CA LEU A 28 -0.89 4.07 -1.98
C LEU A 28 -2.09 3.22 -1.58
N PHE A 29 -2.62 2.39 -2.49
CA PHE A 29 -3.73 1.50 -2.12
C PHE A 29 -3.31 0.50 -1.05
N GLY A 30 -2.08 -0.01 -1.13
CA GLY A 30 -1.52 -0.83 -0.07
C GLY A 30 -1.44 -0.12 1.28
N PHE A 31 -1.08 1.17 1.29
CA PHE A 31 -1.06 2.03 2.46
C PHE A 31 -2.45 2.24 3.05
N LEU A 32 -3.45 2.53 2.20
CA LEU A 32 -4.84 2.69 2.63
C LEU A 32 -5.38 1.39 3.25
N ILE A 33 -5.14 0.26 2.59
CA ILE A 33 -5.56 -1.06 3.08
C ILE A 33 -4.84 -1.40 4.39
N GLY A 34 -3.53 -1.22 4.44
CA GLY A 34 -2.71 -1.68 5.57
C GLY A 34 -2.93 -0.90 6.87
N LEU A 35 -3.37 0.37 6.79
CA LEU A 35 -3.74 1.17 7.96
C LEU A 35 -5.14 0.87 8.53
N MET A 36 -5.98 0.14 7.79
CA MET A 36 -7.37 -0.11 8.17
C MET A 36 -7.58 -1.59 8.53
N PRO A 37 -8.49 -1.91 9.47
CA PRO A 37 -8.88 -3.30 9.70
C PRO A 37 -9.54 -3.89 8.45
N VAL A 38 -9.11 -5.10 8.06
CA VAL A 38 -9.51 -5.80 6.82
C VAL A 38 -11.02 -6.04 6.72
N THR A 39 -11.73 -6.05 7.86
CA THR A 39 -13.16 -6.40 7.95
C THR A 39 -14.10 -5.20 7.82
N THR A 40 -13.67 -4.12 7.18
CA THR A 40 -14.47 -2.89 6.98
C THR A 40 -14.87 -2.72 5.52
N LEU A 41 -16.03 -2.12 5.27
CA LEU A 41 -16.54 -1.89 3.91
C LEU A 41 -15.56 -1.07 3.04
N GLN A 42 -14.97 -0.01 3.60
CA GLN A 42 -13.94 0.79 2.94
C GLN A 42 -12.65 0.01 2.68
N GLY A 43 -12.26 -0.90 3.58
CA GLY A 43 -11.13 -1.79 3.36
C GLY A 43 -11.35 -2.70 2.15
N ILE A 44 -12.54 -3.30 2.05
CA ILE A 44 -12.95 -4.10 0.88
C ILE A 44 -12.94 -3.24 -0.39
N PHE A 45 -13.49 -2.02 -0.33
CA PHE A 45 -13.49 -1.09 -1.46
C PHE A 45 -12.07 -0.81 -1.97
N PHE A 46 -11.10 -0.51 -1.09
CA PHE A 46 -9.72 -0.29 -1.52
C PHE A 46 -9.03 -1.55 -2.04
N TRP A 47 -9.36 -2.73 -1.50
CA TRP A 47 -8.91 -4.01 -2.09
C TRP A 47 -9.40 -4.17 -3.53
N LEU A 48 -10.67 -3.87 -3.81
CA LEU A 48 -11.21 -3.89 -5.16
C LEU A 48 -10.46 -2.91 -6.05
N LEU A 49 -10.24 -1.67 -5.60
CA LEU A 49 -9.46 -0.69 -6.37
C LEU A 49 -8.03 -1.19 -6.66
N LEU A 50 -7.35 -1.79 -5.69
CA LEU A 50 -6.02 -2.35 -5.89
C LEU A 50 -6.01 -3.47 -6.95
N LEU A 51 -7.03 -4.33 -6.95
CA LEU A 51 -7.11 -5.50 -7.84
C LEU A 51 -7.61 -5.16 -9.25
N PHE A 52 -8.53 -4.21 -9.39
CA PHE A 52 -9.18 -3.87 -10.66
C PHE A 52 -8.51 -2.72 -11.40
N LEU A 53 -7.83 -1.82 -10.71
CA LEU A 53 -7.10 -0.74 -11.37
C LEU A 53 -5.76 -1.24 -11.93
N ASN A 54 -5.31 -0.64 -13.02
CA ASN A 54 -4.02 -0.96 -13.65
C ASN A 54 -2.85 -0.34 -12.85
N VAL A 55 -2.61 -0.86 -11.65
CA VAL A 55 -1.55 -0.45 -10.73
C VAL A 55 -0.58 -1.59 -10.43
N ASN A 56 0.59 -1.27 -9.88
CA ASN A 56 1.55 -2.32 -9.53
C ASN A 56 1.11 -3.04 -8.24
N LEU A 57 0.56 -4.24 -8.40
CA LEU A 57 0.16 -5.09 -7.28
C LEU A 57 1.31 -5.40 -6.32
N ALA A 58 2.54 -5.52 -6.84
CA ALA A 58 3.68 -5.85 -5.99
C ALA A 58 4.00 -4.75 -4.98
N ALA A 59 3.93 -3.49 -5.40
CA ALA A 59 4.03 -2.31 -4.55
C ALA A 59 2.83 -2.20 -3.62
N GLY A 60 1.64 -2.62 -4.09
CA GLY A 60 0.44 -2.81 -3.27
C GLY A 60 0.71 -3.65 -2.03
N PHE A 61 1.06 -4.93 -2.15
CA PHE A 61 1.26 -5.72 -0.92
C PHE A 61 2.47 -5.28 -0.11
N VAL A 62 3.52 -4.70 -0.72
CA VAL A 62 4.60 -4.06 0.06
C VAL A 62 4.03 -2.94 0.93
N GLY A 63 3.17 -2.09 0.37
CA GLY A 63 2.44 -1.06 1.09
C GLY A 63 1.60 -1.64 2.24
N ILE A 64 0.85 -2.71 1.98
CA ILE A 64 0.02 -3.39 3.01
C ILE A 64 0.90 -3.86 4.16
N ILE A 65 1.92 -4.67 3.87
CA ILE A 65 2.77 -5.27 4.90
C ILE A 65 3.48 -4.17 5.71
N ALA A 66 4.09 -3.20 5.02
CA ALA A 66 4.81 -2.12 5.69
C ALA A 66 3.89 -1.27 6.58
N THR A 67 2.68 -0.96 6.11
CA THR A 67 1.80 -0.03 6.81
C THR A 67 0.96 -0.71 7.89
N SER A 68 0.66 -2.01 7.76
CA SER A 68 0.06 -2.77 8.86
C SER A 68 0.98 -2.90 10.07
N LEU A 69 2.29 -3.02 9.86
CA LEU A 69 3.26 -2.99 10.96
C LEU A 69 3.31 -1.62 11.63
N ILE A 70 3.27 -0.55 10.83
CA ILE A 70 3.22 0.82 11.34
C ILE A 70 1.90 1.08 12.07
N ALA A 71 0.78 0.58 11.56
CA ALA A 71 -0.55 0.80 12.13
C ALA A 71 -0.60 0.33 13.59
N TRP A 72 -0.06 -0.86 13.86
CA TRP A 72 -0.01 -1.42 15.22
C TRP A 72 0.70 -0.49 16.22
N VAL A 73 1.75 0.20 15.78
CA VAL A 73 2.47 1.18 16.61
C VAL A 73 1.69 2.48 16.76
N LEU A 74 0.96 2.89 15.72
CA LEU A 74 0.18 4.13 15.69
C LEU A 74 -1.24 3.98 16.27
N ASP A 75 -1.66 2.76 16.66
CA ASP A 75 -3.00 2.48 17.19
C ASP A 75 -3.44 3.44 18.31
N PRO A 76 -2.60 3.80 19.31
CA PRO A 76 -2.99 4.79 20.32
C PRO A 76 -3.31 6.16 19.73
N LEU A 77 -2.56 6.60 18.71
CA LEU A 77 -2.79 7.89 18.03
C LEU A 77 -4.08 7.84 17.21
N PHE A 78 -4.35 6.74 16.52
CA PHE A 78 -5.61 6.55 15.81
C PHE A 78 -6.80 6.53 16.77
N HIS A 79 -6.67 5.85 17.91
CA HIS A 79 -7.69 5.87 18.96
C HIS A 79 -7.98 7.29 19.44
N SER A 80 -6.93 8.08 19.76
CA SER A 80 -7.10 9.47 20.21
C SER A 80 -7.78 10.34 19.16
N LEU A 81 -7.36 10.26 17.90
CA LEU A 81 -7.98 11.03 16.82
C LEU A 81 -9.44 10.61 16.59
N GLY A 82 -9.72 9.31 16.55
CA GLY A 82 -11.09 8.83 16.38
C GLY A 82 -11.98 9.19 17.56
N PHE A 83 -11.48 9.13 18.80
CA PHE A 83 -12.22 9.58 19.98
C PHE A 83 -12.54 11.06 19.90
N PHE A 84 -11.57 11.89 19.50
CA PHE A 84 -11.80 13.31 19.27
C PHE A 84 -12.95 13.53 18.26
N LEU A 85 -12.89 12.86 17.10
CA LEU A 85 -13.88 13.03 16.03
C LEU A 85 -15.27 12.50 16.37
N LEU A 86 -15.36 11.35 17.04
CA LEU A 86 -16.63 10.67 17.33
C LEU A 86 -17.30 11.19 18.60
N VAL A 87 -16.53 11.64 19.59
CA VAL A 87 -17.04 11.93 20.94
C VAL A 87 -16.87 13.39 21.33
N GLN A 88 -15.73 14.02 21.03
CA GLN A 88 -15.42 15.35 21.57
C GLN A 88 -15.95 16.51 20.72
N ILE A 89 -16.48 16.27 19.52
CA ILE A 89 -17.03 17.30 18.64
C ILE A 89 -18.58 17.20 18.65
N PRO A 90 -19.30 18.02 19.45
CA PRO A 90 -20.73 17.83 19.66
C PRO A 90 -21.57 18.02 18.40
N PHE A 91 -21.17 18.96 17.51
CA PHE A 91 -21.93 19.24 16.29
C PHE A 91 -21.93 18.07 15.29
N LEU A 92 -20.96 17.14 15.39
CA LEU A 92 -20.89 15.95 14.53
C LEU A 92 -21.81 14.82 15.00
N ARG A 93 -22.35 14.88 16.24
CA ARG A 93 -23.17 13.79 16.81
C ARG A 93 -24.36 13.45 15.92
N GLY A 94 -25.08 14.44 15.39
CA GLY A 94 -26.22 14.20 14.50
C GLY A 94 -25.83 13.51 13.19
N ILE A 95 -24.63 13.81 12.65
CA ILE A 95 -24.10 13.12 11.46
C ILE A 95 -23.79 11.65 11.79
N TRP A 96 -23.16 11.39 12.93
CA TRP A 96 -22.85 10.03 13.37
C TRP A 96 -24.10 9.20 13.65
N GLU A 97 -25.11 9.79 14.28
CA GLU A 97 -26.42 9.14 14.50
C GLU A 97 -27.13 8.83 13.19
N ALA A 98 -27.15 9.77 12.25
CA ALA A 98 -27.74 9.56 10.92
C ALA A 98 -27.03 8.43 10.16
N LEU A 99 -25.68 8.42 10.15
CA LEU A 99 -24.90 7.35 9.53
C LEU A 99 -25.11 6.01 10.23
N TYR A 100 -25.19 5.97 11.56
CA TYR A 100 -25.37 4.72 12.30
C TYR A 100 -26.71 4.05 11.98
N ASN A 101 -27.75 4.84 11.68
CA ASN A 101 -29.08 4.35 11.33
C ASN A 101 -29.24 3.96 9.84
N MET A 102 -28.23 4.20 9.00
CA MET A 102 -28.26 3.75 7.60
C MET A 102 -27.94 2.25 7.49
N PRO A 103 -28.47 1.54 6.47
CA PRO A 103 -28.28 0.09 6.33
C PRO A 103 -26.82 -0.33 6.08
N PHE A 104 -26.04 0.48 5.35
CA PHE A 104 -24.68 0.10 4.91
C PHE A 104 -23.57 0.80 5.68
N ALA A 105 -23.80 2.00 6.20
CA ALA A 105 -22.74 2.79 6.85
C ALA A 105 -22.15 2.10 8.10
N PRO A 106 -22.90 1.39 8.96
CA PRO A 106 -22.32 0.61 10.06
C PRO A 106 -21.33 -0.47 9.62
N LEU A 107 -21.42 -0.98 8.37
CA LEU A 107 -20.46 -1.95 7.82
C LEU A 107 -19.05 -1.35 7.66
N THR A 108 -18.93 -0.02 7.64
CA THR A 108 -17.64 0.67 7.68
C THR A 108 -16.97 0.59 9.05
N LYS A 109 -17.74 0.27 10.11
CA LYS A 109 -17.32 0.32 11.51
C LYS A 109 -16.79 1.69 11.92
N PHE A 110 -17.28 2.78 11.32
CA PHE A 110 -16.86 4.14 11.65
C PHE A 110 -17.03 4.50 13.13
N TYR A 111 -17.91 3.81 13.86
CA TYR A 111 -18.11 4.00 15.31
C TYR A 111 -16.95 3.44 16.18
N ASN A 112 -16.01 2.71 15.57
CA ASN A 112 -14.77 2.31 16.24
C ASN A 112 -13.74 3.44 16.10
N THR A 113 -13.19 3.91 17.23
CA THR A 113 -12.26 5.05 17.24
C THR A 113 -10.96 4.77 16.48
N VAL A 114 -10.41 3.56 16.56
CA VAL A 114 -9.18 3.21 15.81
C VAL A 114 -9.47 3.21 14.31
N VAL A 115 -10.60 2.61 13.88
CA VAL A 115 -11.02 2.62 12.47
C VAL A 115 -11.20 4.04 11.95
N MET A 116 -11.91 4.89 12.71
CA MET A 116 -12.16 6.27 12.31
C MET A 116 -10.87 7.08 12.22
N GLY A 117 -10.03 7.00 13.24
CA GLY A 117 -8.76 7.73 13.28
C GLY A 117 -7.79 7.27 12.20
N SER A 118 -7.68 5.96 11.95
CA SER A 118 -6.79 5.44 10.92
C SER A 118 -7.31 5.76 9.51
N PHE A 119 -8.63 5.69 9.29
CA PHE A 119 -9.25 6.08 8.03
C PHE A 119 -8.99 7.54 7.68
N VAL A 120 -9.25 8.47 8.61
CA VAL A 120 -9.03 9.91 8.40
C VAL A 120 -7.54 10.20 8.21
N SER A 121 -6.67 9.59 9.02
CA SER A 121 -5.22 9.73 8.87
C SER A 121 -4.75 9.26 7.50
N ALA A 122 -5.25 8.12 7.03
CA ALA A 122 -4.91 7.57 5.74
C ALA A 122 -5.35 8.48 4.58
N LEU A 123 -6.54 9.10 4.66
CA LEU A 123 -7.02 10.05 3.66
C LEU A 123 -6.16 11.33 3.62
N ILE A 124 -5.82 11.89 4.79
CA ILE A 124 -4.96 13.08 4.89
C ILE A 124 -3.56 12.79 4.31
N LEU A 125 -3.03 11.59 4.59
CA LEU A 125 -1.69 11.20 4.16
C LEU A 125 -1.65 10.60 2.74
N ALA A 126 -2.79 10.37 2.09
CA ALA A 126 -2.84 9.72 0.79
C ALA A 126 -2.03 10.48 -0.28
N THR A 127 -2.27 11.78 -0.42
CA THR A 127 -1.56 12.63 -1.38
C THR A 127 -0.05 12.68 -1.12
N PRO A 128 0.44 12.99 0.11
CA PRO A 128 1.88 13.01 0.35
C PRO A 128 2.52 11.63 0.18
N VAL A 129 1.86 10.53 0.56
CA VAL A 129 2.38 9.17 0.35
C VAL A 129 2.53 8.85 -1.14
N TYR A 130 1.54 9.18 -1.96
CA TYR A 130 1.62 8.98 -3.40
C TYR A 130 2.78 9.77 -4.02
N LEU A 131 2.89 11.06 -3.71
CA LEU A 131 3.94 11.92 -4.24
C LEU A 131 5.32 11.47 -3.78
N ALA A 132 5.46 11.11 -2.50
CA ALA A 132 6.69 10.59 -1.93
C ALA A 132 7.13 9.29 -2.61
N MET A 133 6.20 8.34 -2.79
CA MET A 133 6.52 7.08 -3.45
C MET A 133 6.85 7.27 -4.94
N LYS A 134 6.11 8.13 -5.64
CA LYS A 134 6.41 8.47 -7.04
C LYS A 134 7.81 9.07 -7.18
N LYS A 135 8.15 10.04 -6.32
CA LYS A 135 9.48 10.67 -6.28
C LYS A 135 10.57 9.66 -5.93
N PHE A 136 10.31 8.75 -4.98
CA PHE A 136 11.21 7.67 -4.63
C PHE A 136 11.52 6.78 -5.83
N VAL A 137 10.51 6.34 -6.58
CA VAL A 137 10.69 5.49 -7.76
C VAL A 137 11.48 6.19 -8.86
N VAL A 138 11.16 7.46 -9.15
CA VAL A 138 11.92 8.26 -10.13
C VAL A 138 13.38 8.38 -9.72
N THR A 139 13.62 8.78 -8.47
CA THR A 139 14.99 8.93 -7.92
C THR A 139 15.74 7.60 -7.92
N TYR A 140 15.05 6.50 -7.63
CA TYR A 140 15.62 5.17 -7.65
C TYR A 140 16.13 4.79 -9.04
N ARG A 141 15.32 4.99 -10.08
CA ARG A 141 15.69 4.69 -11.46
C ARG A 141 16.85 5.54 -11.96
N GLU A 142 16.82 6.84 -11.66
CA GLU A 142 17.85 7.77 -12.17
C GLU A 142 19.19 7.63 -11.44
N LYS A 143 19.17 7.47 -10.11
CA LYS A 143 20.37 7.65 -9.27
C LYS A 143 20.82 6.39 -8.55
N LEU A 144 19.88 5.58 -8.08
CA LEU A 144 20.19 4.42 -7.24
C LEU A 144 20.43 3.17 -8.09
N GLU A 145 19.68 2.96 -9.16
CA GLU A 145 19.82 1.79 -10.01
C GLU A 145 21.26 1.62 -10.55
N PRO A 146 21.92 2.66 -11.10
CA PRO A 146 23.30 2.54 -11.55
C PRO A 146 24.29 2.15 -10.43
N ARG A 147 23.98 2.51 -9.17
CA ARG A 147 24.80 2.16 -8.00
C ARG A 147 24.52 0.73 -7.52
N VAL A 148 23.25 0.35 -7.48
CA VAL A 148 22.82 -1.00 -7.09
C VAL A 148 23.33 -2.03 -8.10
N GLN A 149 23.40 -1.71 -9.39
CA GLN A 149 23.98 -2.60 -10.40
C GLN A 149 25.49 -2.86 -10.21
N LYS A 150 26.21 -2.00 -9.47
CA LYS A 150 27.63 -2.19 -9.13
C LYS A 150 27.86 -3.05 -7.89
N TRP A 151 26.82 -3.38 -7.12
CA TRP A 151 26.98 -4.20 -5.92
C TRP A 151 27.40 -5.63 -6.28
N LYS A 152 28.44 -6.15 -5.62
CA LYS A 152 29.00 -7.49 -5.89
C LYS A 152 27.95 -8.60 -5.79
N VAL A 153 26.99 -8.49 -4.86
CA VAL A 153 25.86 -9.44 -4.73
C VAL A 153 24.99 -9.44 -5.99
N VAL A 154 24.72 -8.27 -6.57
CA VAL A 154 23.90 -8.14 -7.78
C VAL A 154 24.62 -8.70 -9.00
N GLN A 155 25.95 -8.50 -9.09
CA GLN A 155 26.77 -9.07 -10.15
C GLN A 155 26.91 -10.59 -10.03
N ALA A 156 27.13 -11.09 -8.80
CA ALA A 156 27.19 -12.53 -8.51
C ALA A 156 25.87 -13.24 -8.82
N MET A 157 24.73 -12.60 -8.51
CA MET A 157 23.42 -13.15 -8.88
C MET A 157 23.23 -13.23 -10.40
N LYS A 158 23.62 -12.21 -11.18
CA LYS A 158 23.54 -12.25 -12.66
C LYS A 158 24.39 -13.36 -13.29
N GLY A 159 25.50 -13.74 -12.66
CA GLY A 159 26.36 -14.85 -13.11
C GLY A 159 25.87 -16.24 -12.69
N SER A 160 24.95 -16.34 -11.73
CA SER A 160 24.47 -17.61 -11.19
C SER A 160 23.48 -18.33 -12.12
N ALA A 161 23.53 -19.66 -12.16
CA ALA A 161 22.62 -20.49 -12.97
C ALA A 161 21.13 -20.25 -12.66
N LEU A 162 20.81 -19.83 -11.42
CA LEU A 162 19.47 -19.44 -10.98
C LEU A 162 18.90 -18.26 -11.77
N PHE A 163 19.72 -17.27 -12.13
CA PHE A 163 19.27 -16.09 -12.88
C PHE A 163 18.94 -16.45 -14.33
N LYS A 164 19.75 -17.30 -14.96
CA LYS A 164 19.50 -17.83 -16.31
C LYS A 164 18.24 -18.70 -16.35
N TRP A 165 17.97 -19.47 -15.29
CA TRP A 165 16.75 -20.28 -15.20
C TRP A 165 15.50 -19.43 -15.01
N VAL A 166 15.54 -18.40 -14.15
CA VAL A 166 14.42 -17.45 -13.95
C VAL A 166 14.14 -16.63 -15.21
N ASP A 167 15.18 -16.17 -15.91
CA ASP A 167 15.05 -15.43 -17.17
C ASP A 167 14.43 -16.31 -18.29
N LYS A 168 14.85 -17.58 -18.37
CA LYS A 168 14.26 -18.57 -19.29
C LYS A 168 12.79 -18.85 -18.98
N VAL A 169 12.42 -18.97 -17.70
CA VAL A 169 11.03 -19.19 -17.27
C VAL A 169 10.16 -17.95 -17.49
N GLN A 170 10.70 -16.74 -17.32
CA GLN A 170 9.97 -15.50 -17.62
C GLN A 170 9.68 -15.35 -19.11
N ARG A 171 10.65 -15.64 -19.99
CA ARG A 171 10.48 -15.59 -21.44
C ARG A 171 9.45 -16.58 -22.00
N ILE A 172 9.18 -17.69 -21.30
CA ILE A 172 8.17 -18.68 -21.70
C ILE A 172 6.76 -18.24 -21.27
N GLY A 173 6.63 -17.42 -20.22
CA GLY A 173 5.33 -16.92 -19.74
C GLY A 173 4.85 -15.63 -20.41
N ASP A 174 5.69 -15.00 -21.24
CA ASP A 174 5.38 -13.80 -22.03
C ASP A 174 5.02 -14.16 -23.50
N LEU A 175 4.89 -15.45 -23.84
CA LEU A 175 4.34 -16.02 -25.09
C LEU A 175 2.92 -16.51 -24.87
#